data_AF-A0AAU4A8P6-F1
#
_entry.id   AF-A0AAU4A8P6-F1
#
_cell.length_a   1.000
_cell.length_b   1.000
_cell.length_c   1.000
_cell.angle_alpha   90.00
_cell.angle_beta   90.00
_cell.angle_gamma   90.00
#
_symmetry.space_group_name_H-M   'P 1'
#
loop_
_entity.id
_entity.type
_entity.pdbx_description
1 polymer ?
#
loop_
_entity_poly.entity_id
_entity_poly.type
_entity_poly.pdbx_seq_one_letter_code
_entity_poly.pdbx_strand_id
1 'polypeptide(L)' 'MNSIEPRAVQLYEITYLGTGAVVDTRTVEASEVAAVIEHAGEHGMKILVRPHIPAQDEPDTRIGGQPS' A
#
# COMPACT_ATOMS: atom_id res chain seq x y z
N MET A 1 -27.50 5.71 -15.17
CA MET A 1 -26.73 5.46 -13.93
C MET A 1 -25.27 5.38 -14.35
N ASN A 2 -24.48 6.44 -14.12
CA ASN A 2 -23.03 6.38 -14.36
C ASN A 2 -22.40 5.67 -13.16
N SER A 3 -21.95 4.43 -13.36
CA SER A 3 -21.06 3.76 -12.42
C SER A 3 -19.76 4.55 -12.38
N ILE A 4 -19.57 5.33 -11.33
CA ILE A 4 -18.26 5.93 -11.05
C ILE A 4 -17.44 4.79 -10.47
N GLU A 5 -16.71 4.09 -11.33
CA GLU A 5 -15.68 3.15 -10.86
C GLU A 5 -14.72 3.96 -9.96
N PRO A 6 -14.44 3.49 -8.73
CA PRO A 6 -13.45 4.15 -7.90
C PRO A 6 -12.15 4.17 -8.70
N ARG A 7 -11.62 5.36 -8.99
CA ARG A 7 -10.30 5.49 -9.60
C ARG A 7 -9.35 4.67 -8.73
N ALA A 8 -8.77 3.62 -9.31
CA ALA A 8 -7.76 2.84 -8.64
C ALA A 8 -6.57 3.76 -8.39
N VAL A 9 -6.50 4.32 -7.18
CA VAL A 9 -5.36 5.11 -6.74
C VAL A 9 -4.19 4.14 -6.61
N GLN A 10 -3.10 4.39 -7.33
CA GLN A 10 -1.89 3.62 -7.16
C GLN A 10 -1.30 3.93 -5.78
N LEU A 11 -1.21 2.90 -4.94
CA LEU A 11 -0.64 2.98 -3.61
C LEU A 11 0.80 2.43 -3.62
N TYR A 12 1.62 2.92 -2.69
CA TYR A 12 2.98 2.47 -2.45
C TYR A 12 3.21 2.25 -0.96
N GLU A 13 3.96 1.22 -0.62
CA GLU A 13 4.49 0.96 0.71
C GLU A 13 5.86 1.62 0.86
N ILE A 14 6.02 2.40 1.91
CA ILE A 14 7.27 3.05 2.31
C ILE A 14 7.71 2.42 3.61
N THR A 15 8.90 1.82 3.61
CA THR A 15 9.54 1.28 4.81
C THR A 15 10.73 2.15 5.20
N TYR A 16 10.75 2.65 6.43
CA TYR A 16 11.86 3.43 6.97
C TYR A 16 12.94 2.52 7.55
N LEU A 17 14.14 2.62 6.98
CA LEU A 17 15.31 1.85 7.34
C LEU A 17 16.19 2.68 8.28
N GLY A 18 15.73 2.88 9.51
CA GLY A 18 16.48 3.53 10.59
C GLY A 18 17.57 2.62 11.21
N THR A 19 18.30 3.14 12.20
CA THR A 19 19.31 2.39 12.98
C THR A 19 18.72 1.65 14.20
N GLY A 20 17.43 1.82 14.48
CA GLY A 20 16.73 1.18 15.59
C GLY A 20 16.01 -0.09 15.14
N ALA A 21 15.82 -1.03 16.07
CA ALA A 21 15.24 -2.36 15.84
C ALA A 21 13.77 -2.38 15.36
N VAL A 22 13.17 -1.22 15.08
CA VAL A 22 11.76 -1.10 14.67
C VAL A 22 11.71 -0.61 13.23
N VAL A 23 11.23 -1.48 12.36
CA VAL A 23 10.95 -1.19 10.96
C VAL A 23 9.54 -0.60 10.88
N ASP A 24 9.43 0.69 10.57
CA ASP A 24 8.15 1.36 10.36
C ASP A 24 7.77 1.30 8.87
N THR A 25 6.56 0.84 8.56
CA THR A 25 6.04 0.76 7.19
C THR A 25 4.69 1.46 7.09
N ARG A 26 4.55 2.32 6.09
CA ARG A 26 3.31 3.07 5.80
C ARG A 26 2.92 2.96 4.34
N THR A 27 1.62 3.01 4.06
CA THR A 27 1.09 3.07 2.70
C THR A 27 0.74 4.50 2.35
N VAL A 28 1.15 4.97 1.17
CA VAL A 28 0.91 6.34 0.67
C VAL A 28 0.41 6.31 -0.78
N GLU A 29 -0.24 7.38 -1.21
CA GLU A 29 -0.62 7.53 -2.62
C GLU A 29 0.60 7.83 -3.50
N ALA A 30 0.53 7.47 -4.78
CA ALA A 30 1.58 7.77 -5.75
C ALA A 30 1.94 9.27 -5.81
N SER A 31 0.95 10.15 -5.62
CA SER A 31 1.13 11.61 -5.56
C SER A 31 1.98 12.06 -4.36
N GLU A 32 2.03 11.27 -3.29
CA GLU A 32 2.76 11.63 -2.07
C GLU A 32 4.21 11.12 -2.07
N VAL A 33 4.55 10.14 -2.92
CA VAL A 33 5.87 9.47 -2.93
C VAL A 33 7.03 10.46 -3.09
N ALA A 34 6.88 11.48 -3.94
CA ALA A 34 7.92 12.50 -4.14
C ALA A 34 8.24 13.25 -2.83
N ALA A 35 7.21 13.70 -2.11
CA ALA A 35 7.37 14.41 -0.85
C ALA A 35 8.00 13.51 0.24
N VAL A 36 7.69 12.20 0.22
CA VAL A 36 8.33 11.23 1.13
C VAL A 36 9.83 11.10 0.87
N ILE A 37 10.23 11.04 -0.40
CA ILE A 37 11.64 10.93 -0.81
C ILE A 37 12.41 12.20 -0.43
N GLU A 38 11.84 13.37 -0.69
CA GLU A 38 12.43 14.66 -0.31
C GLU A 38 12.64 14.74 1.20
N HIS A 39 11.61 14.44 1.99
CA HIS A 39 11.70 14.42 3.44
C HIS A 39 12.76 13.42 3.95
N ALA A 40 12.83 12.22 3.37
CA ALA A 40 13.85 11.25 3.73
C ALA A 40 15.27 11.77 3.42
N GLY A 41 15.45 12.46 2.29
CA GLY A 41 16.71 13.09 1.90
C GLY A 41 17.14 14.21 2.85
N GLU A 42 16.21 15.10 3.21
CA GLU A 42 16.45 16.22 4.15
C GLU A 42 16.92 15.75 5.53
N HIS A 43 16.41 14.60 5.97
CA HIS A 43 16.70 14.04 7.30
C HIS A 43 17.76 12.92 7.28
N GLY A 44 18.36 12.61 6.13
CA GLY A 44 19.37 11.54 6.00
C GLY A 44 18.84 10.13 6.29
N MET A 45 17.54 9.90 6.09
CA MET A 45 16.88 8.62 6.31
C MET A 45 17.01 7.72 5.09
N LYS A 46 17.18 6.41 5.33
CA LYS A 46 17.06 5.41 4.26
C LYS A 46 15.62 4.91 4.22
N ILE A 47 15.06 4.81 3.02
CA ILE A 47 13.71 4.27 2.80
C ILE A 47 13.73 3.20 1.71
N LEU A 48 12.82 2.24 1.81
CA LEU A 48 12.47 1.29 0.75
C LEU A 48 11.06 1.61 0.25
N VAL A 49 10.90 1.69 -1.07
CA VAL A 49 9.62 2.00 -1.72
C VAL A 49 9.19 0.80 -2.56
N ARG A 50 7.96 0.33 -2.37
CA ARG A 50 7.38 -0.81 -3.11
C ARG A 50 5.96 -0.47 -3.57
N PRO A 51 5.52 -0.93 -4.75
CA PRO A 51 4.10 -0.84 -5.10
C PRO A 51 3.27 -1.62 -4.07
N HIS A 52 2.21 -0.99 -3.55
CA HIS A 52 1.25 -1.71 -2.72
C HIS A 52 0.31 -2.49 -3.64
N ILE A 53 0.39 -3.81 -3.58
CA ILE A 53 -0.53 -4.70 -4.26
C ILE A 53 -1.55 -5.13 -3.20
N PRO A 54 -2.76 -4.57 -3.17
CA PRO A 54 -3.79 -5.08 -2.28
C PRO A 54 -3.95 -6.57 -2.59
N ALA A 55 -3.98 -7.40 -1.55
CA ALA A 55 -4.33 -8.81 -1.73
C ALA A 55 -5.63 -8.83 -2.53
N GLN A 56 -5.62 -9.44 -3.72
CA GLN A 56 -6.87 -9.76 -4.37
C GLN A 56 -7.67 -10.53 -3.34
N ASP A 57 -8.84 -10.01 -2.95
CA ASP A 57 -9.86 -10.79 -2.25
C ASP A 57 -9.86 -12.18 -2.89
N GLU A 58 -9.47 -13.19 -2.12
CA GLU A 58 -9.70 -14.57 -2.52
C GLU A 58 -11.19 -14.64 -2.85
N PRO A 59 -11.59 -15.15 -4.03
CA PRO A 59 -12.99 -15.26 -4.34
C PRO A 59 -13.63 -16.14 -3.26
N ASP A 60 -14.44 -15.51 -2.41
CA ASP A 60 -15.25 -16.12 -1.38
C ASP A 60 -15.93 -17.34 -2.00
N THR A 61 -15.44 -18.53 -1.68
CA THR A 61 -16.02 -19.79 -2.17
C THR A 61 -17.28 -20.04 -1.37
N ARG A 62 -18.31 -19.22 -1.63
CA ARG A 62 -19.67 -19.37 -1.10
C ARG A 62 -20.59 -19.84 -2.22
N ILE A 63 -20.29 -21.01 -2.77
CA ILE A 63 -21.26 -21.88 -3.42
C ILE A 63 -21.19 -23.16 -2.59
N GLY A 64 -22.12 -23.39 -1.66
CA GLY A 64 -23.47 -23.82 -1.99
C GLY A 64 -23.52 -25.34 -1.85
N GLY A 65 -23.97 -25.82 -0.69
CA GLY A 65 -24.07 -27.25 -0.40
C GLY A 65 -24.75 -27.51 0.93
N GLN A 66 -26.07 -27.34 0.98
CA GLN A 66 -26.93 -27.86 2.03
C GLN A 66 -27.19 -29.34 1.69
N PRO A 67 -26.74 -30.33 2.49
CA PRO A 67 -27.28 -31.67 2.38
C PRO A 67 -28.63 -31.74 3.11
N SER A 68 -29.58 -32.37 2.43
CA SER A 68 -30.91 -32.74 2.93
C SER A 68 -30.86 -33.80 4.01
#